data_AF-A0A9E5CU06-F1
#
_entry.id   AF-A0A9E5CU06-F1
#
_cell.length_a   1.000
_cell.length_b   1.000
_cell.length_c   1.000
_cell.angle_alpha   90.00
_cell.angle_beta   90.00
_cell.angle_gamma   90.00
#
_symmetry.space_group_name_H-M   'P 1'
#
loop_
_entity.id
_entity.type
_entity.pdbx_description
1 polymer ?
#
loop_
_entity_poly.entity_id
_entity_poly.type
_entity_poly.pdbx_seq_one_letter_code
_entity_poly.pdbx_strand_id
1 'polypeptide(L)'
;FVGLTSLGLPGLSGFVAELLVFLGLFQTYPLLGVLAVIGAAITAVYILRLLAKVFFGPIGERWQGQTDIGKLEGASAILLAGFILLVGLFPFPFLKVINTGVSELLARFA
;
A
#
# COMPACT_ATOMS: atom_id res chain seq x y z
N PHE A 1 3.68 -8.97 -3.61
CA PHE A 1 4.06 -7.87 -2.72
C PHE A 1 3.26 -6.60 -3.00
N VAL A 2 3.38 -5.97 -4.16
CA VAL A 2 2.67 -4.69 -4.45
C VAL A 2 1.15 -4.77 -4.23
N GLY A 3 0.49 -5.81 -4.74
CA GLY A 3 -0.95 -6.00 -4.48
C GLY A 3 -1.26 -6.14 -2.98
N LEU A 4 -0.42 -6.84 -2.23
CA LEU A 4 -0.57 -6.98 -0.77
C LEU A 4 -0.35 -5.66 -0.02
N THR A 5 0.55 -4.80 -0.52
CA THR A 5 0.77 -3.45 0.02
C THR A 5 -0.48 -2.59 -0.15
N SER A 6 -1.16 -2.71 -1.29
CA SER A 6 -2.43 -2.02 -1.57
C SER A 6 -3.61 -2.57 -0.76
N LEU A 7 -3.48 -3.75 -0.13
CA LEU A 7 -4.48 -4.27 0.82
C LEU A 7 -4.34 -3.68 2.22
N GLY A 8 -3.26 -2.94 2.50
CA GLY A 8 -2.97 -2.46 3.84
C GLY A 8 -2.56 -3.59 4.80
N LEU A 9 -1.79 -4.59 4.36
CA LEU A 9 -1.32 -5.63 5.29
C LEU A 9 -0.28 -5.07 6.28
N PRO A 10 -0.37 -5.43 7.57
CA PRO A 10 0.62 -5.04 8.58
C PRO A 10 2.04 -5.41 8.16
N GLY A 11 2.99 -4.49 8.39
CA GLY A 11 4.40 -4.66 8.01
C GLY A 11 4.74 -4.23 6.58
N LEU A 12 3.76 -3.76 5.80
CA LEU A 12 3.99 -3.13 4.49
C LEU A 12 3.80 -1.62 4.57
N SER A 13 4.50 -0.89 3.70
CA SER A 13 4.48 0.58 3.68
C SER A 13 3.09 1.20 3.57
N GLY A 14 2.19 0.59 2.80
CA GLY A 14 0.81 1.06 2.59
C GLY A 14 -0.01 1.10 3.89
N PHE A 15 0.12 0.08 4.74
CA PHE A 15 -0.60 0.00 6.01
C PHE A 15 -0.28 1.15 6.95
N VAL A 16 1.01 1.51 7.08
CA VAL A 16 1.43 2.60 7.96
C VAL A 16 0.82 3.92 7.53
N ALA A 17 0.81 4.18 6.21
CA ALA A 17 0.22 5.40 5.66
C ALA A 17 -1.30 5.45 5.88
N GLU A 18 -2.01 4.37 5.56
CA GLU A 18 -3.47 4.29 5.71
C GLU A 18 -3.91 4.40 7.18
N LEU A 19 -3.19 3.75 8.10
CA LEU A 19 -3.50 3.81 9.52
C LEU A 19 -3.40 5.25 10.05
N LEU A 20 -2.35 5.99 9.69
CA LEU A 20 -2.19 7.39 10.09
C LEU A 20 -3.31 8.27 9.54
N VAL A 21 -3.72 8.04 8.29
CA VAL A 21 -4.85 8.74 7.66
C VAL A 21 -6.15 8.45 8.40
N PHE A 22 -6.43 7.18 8.76
CA PHE A 22 -7.62 6.84 9.52
C PHE A 22 -7.60 7.46 10.91
N LEU A 23 -6.48 7.40 11.63
CA LEU A 23 -6.37 8.03 12.95
C LEU A 23 -6.66 9.53 12.90
N GLY A 24 -6.13 10.24 11.89
CA GLY A 24 -6.43 11.66 11.68
C GLY A 24 -7.90 11.92 11.31
N LEU A 25 -8.47 11.11 10.42
CA LEU A 25 -9.88 11.26 10.01
C LEU A 25 -10.85 10.99 11.16
N PHE A 26 -10.62 9.96 11.98
CA PHE A 26 -11.51 9.66 13.09
C PHE A 26 -11.46 10.72 14.20
N GLN A 27 -10.35 11.44 14.35
CA GLN A 27 -10.26 12.56 15.29
C GLN A 27 -11.01 13.80 14.81
N THR A 28 -10.97 14.11 13.51
CA THR A 28 -11.52 15.37 12.97
C THR A 28 -12.91 15.20 12.36
N TYR A 29 -13.15 14.12 11.61
CA TYR A 29 -14.38 13.85 10.86
C TYR A 29 -14.76 12.35 10.92
N PRO A 30 -15.34 11.87 12.04
CA PRO A 30 -15.63 10.44 12.25
C PRO A 30 -16.48 9.80 11.14
N LEU A 31 -17.46 10.54 10.60
CA LEU A 31 -18.33 10.04 9.52
C LEU A 31 -17.53 9.78 8.22
N LEU A 32 -16.59 10.67 7.89
CA LEU A 32 -15.69 10.47 6.76
C LEU A 32 -14.70 9.33 7.03
N GLY A 33 -14.28 9.14 8.29
CA GLY A 33 -13.50 7.97 8.71
C GLY A 33 -14.20 6.65 8.41
N VAL A 34 -15.49 6.54 8.72
CA VAL A 34 -16.31 5.35 8.39
C VAL A 34 -16.35 5.11 6.87
N LEU A 35 -16.58 6.16 6.08
CA LEU A 35 -16.55 6.04 4.61
C LEU A 35 -15.18 5.59 4.08
N ALA A 36 -14.10 6.09 4.67
CA ALA A 36 -12.74 5.72 4.28
C ALA A 36 -12.46 4.24 4.57
N VAL A 37 -12.93 3.71 5.71
CA VAL A 37 -12.83 2.27 6.03
C VAL A 37 -13.62 1.41 5.03
N ILE A 38 -14.82 1.84 4.64
CA ILE A 38 -15.61 1.16 3.60
C ILE A 38 -14.85 1.15 2.27
N GLY A 39 -14.25 2.28 1.87
CA GLY A 39 -13.43 2.38 0.67
C GLY A 39 -12.24 1.41 0.70
N ALA A 40 -11.54 1.31 1.83
CA ALA A 40 -10.45 0.36 2.00
C ALA A 40 -10.94 -1.10 1.91
N ALA A 41 -12.10 -1.43 2.48
CA ALA A 41 -12.68 -2.77 2.37
C ALA A 41 -13.02 -3.13 0.90
N ILE A 42 -13.55 -2.18 0.12
CA ILE A 42 -13.83 -2.39 -1.32
C ILE A 42 -12.52 -2.65 -2.08
N THR A 43 -11.49 -1.84 -1.83
CA THR A 43 -10.15 -2.04 -2.42
C THR A 43 -9.60 -3.41 -2.07
N ALA A 44 -9.78 -3.85 -0.82
CA ALA A 44 -9.31 -5.14 -0.37
C ALA A 44 -9.97 -6.30 -1.14
N VAL A 45 -11.30 -6.28 -1.26
CA VAL A 45 -12.05 -7.29 -2.03
C VAL A 45 -11.64 -7.28 -3.51
N TYR A 46 -11.48 -6.11 -4.10
CA TYR A 46 -11.06 -5.97 -5.51
C TYR A 46 -9.69 -6.60 -5.75
N ILE A 47 -8.69 -6.26 -4.94
CA ILE A 47 -7.32 -6.77 -5.10
C ILE A 47 -7.25 -8.27 -4.80
N LEU A 48 -7.95 -8.77 -3.77
CA LEU A 48 -8.02 -10.20 -3.49
C LEU A 48 -8.63 -10.96 -4.66
N ARG A 49 -9.70 -10.44 -5.27
CA ARG A 49 -10.31 -11.04 -6.47
C ARG A 49 -9.37 -11.02 -7.67
N LEU A 50 -8.58 -9.96 -7.85
CA LEU A 50 -7.57 -9.87 -8.89
C LEU A 50 -6.47 -10.91 -8.68
N LEU A 51 -5.91 -11.01 -7.47
CA LEU A 51 -4.90 -12.01 -7.12
C LEU A 51 -5.41 -13.44 -7.33
N ALA A 52 -6.65 -13.71 -6.91
CA ALA A 52 -7.31 -15.00 -7.12
C ALA A 52 -7.34 -15.38 -8.61
N LYS A 53 -7.73 -14.44 -9.48
CA LYS A 53 -7.81 -14.70 -10.93
C LYS A 53 -6.44 -14.83 -11.60
N VAL A 54 -5.46 -14.02 -11.19
CA VAL A 54 -4.15 -13.97 -11.84
C VAL A 54 -3.27 -15.15 -11.44
N PHE A 55 -3.26 -15.52 -10.16
CA PHE A 55 -2.37 -16.58 -9.65
C PHE A 55 -3.03 -17.96 -9.60
N PHE A 56 -4.35 -18.02 -9.38
CA PHE A 56 -5.06 -19.29 -9.19
C PHE A 56 -6.10 -19.57 -10.28
N GLY A 57 -6.24 -18.69 -11.27
CA GLY A 57 -7.11 -18.91 -12.43
C GLY A 57 -6.44 -19.69 -13.55
N PRO A 58 -7.21 -20.20 -14.53
CA PRO A 58 -6.65 -20.86 -15.69
C PRO A 58 -5.87 -19.87 -16.57
N ILE A 59 -4.76 -20.32 -17.15
CA ILE A 59 -3.97 -19.51 -18.08
C ILE A 59 -4.76 -19.37 -19.38
N GLY A 60 -5.09 -18.13 -19.76
CA GLY A 60 -5.78 -17.86 -21.03
C GLY A 60 -4.90 -18.21 -22.24
N GLU A 61 -5.52 -18.66 -23.33
CA GLU A 61 -4.84 -19.11 -24.56
C GLU A 61 -3.81 -18.10 -25.10
N ARG A 62 -4.09 -16.81 -24.94
CA ARG A 62 -3.20 -15.70 -25.34
C ARG A 62 -1.84 -15.71 -24.63
N TRP A 63 -1.74 -16.31 -23.44
CA TRP A 63 -0.58 -16.19 -22.55
C TRP A 63 0.25 -17.47 -22.44
N GLN A 64 -0.13 -18.54 -23.17
CA GLN A 64 0.51 -19.86 -23.06
C GLN A 64 1.99 -19.89 -23.52
N GLY A 65 2.42 -18.95 -24.35
CA GLY A 65 3.80 -18.86 -24.85
C GLY A 65 4.69 -17.86 -24.12
N GLN A 66 4.23 -17.26 -23.02
CA GLN A 66 5.01 -16.27 -22.27
C GLN A 66 6.11 -16.96 -21.44
N THR A 67 7.31 -16.38 -21.46
CA THR A 67 8.45 -16.83 -20.64
C THR A 67 8.44 -16.19 -19.26
N ASP A 68 9.14 -16.83 -18.32
CA ASP A 68 9.34 -16.29 -16.98
C ASP A 68 10.12 -14.97 -16.97
N ILE A 69 9.97 -14.26 -15.86
CA ILE A 69 10.60 -12.96 -15.60
C ILE A 69 12.13 -13.04 -15.78
N GLY A 70 12.70 -12.04 -16.47
CA GLY A 70 14.14 -11.95 -16.65
C GLY A 70 14.87 -11.62 -15.35
N LYS A 71 16.19 -11.88 -15.29
CA LYS A 71 17.01 -11.61 -14.08
C LYS A 71 17.00 -10.13 -13.66
N LEU A 72 17.02 -9.20 -14.62
CA LEU A 72 16.99 -7.77 -14.35
C LEU A 72 15.62 -7.29 -13.84
N GLU A 73 14.55 -7.83 -14.43
CA GLU A 73 13.17 -7.55 -14.00
C GLU A 73 12.89 -8.13 -12.61
N GLY A 74 13.40 -9.33 -12.32
CA GLY A 74 13.34 -9.93 -10.99
C GLY A 74 14.11 -9.11 -9.96
N ALA A 75 15.31 -8.61 -10.30
CA ALA A 75 16.11 -7.78 -9.42
C ALA A 75 15.40 -6.46 -9.07
N SER A 76 14.78 -5.79 -10.04
CA SER A 76 14.01 -4.55 -9.78
C SER A 76 12.77 -4.82 -8.93
N ALA A 77 12.05 -5.93 -9.17
CA ALA A 77 10.91 -6.33 -8.36
C ALA A 77 11.30 -6.61 -6.89
N ILE A 78 12.43 -7.30 -6.67
CA ILE A 78 12.98 -7.58 -5.34
C ILE A 78 13.40 -6.28 -4.65
N LEU A 79 14.07 -5.38 -5.36
CA LEU A 79 14.48 -4.08 -4.82
C LEU A 79 13.27 -3.28 -4.32
N LEU A 80 12.22 -3.18 -5.14
CA LEU A 80 10.98 -2.50 -4.76
C LEU A 80 10.29 -3.17 -3.57
N ALA A 81 10.20 -4.50 -3.55
CA ALA A 81 9.65 -5.23 -2.42
C ALA A 81 10.45 -4.98 -1.13
N GLY A 82 11.78 -4.89 -1.24
CA GLY A 82 12.68 -4.53 -0.14
C GLY A 82 12.37 -3.15 0.44
N PHE A 83 12.17 -2.13 -0.40
CA PHE A 83 11.79 -0.79 0.06
C PHE A 83 10.41 -0.76 0.72
N ILE A 84 9.43 -1.48 0.16
CA ILE A 84 8.09 -1.60 0.74
C ILE A 84 8.16 -2.18 2.16
N LEU A 85 8.96 -3.23 2.34
CA LEU A 85 9.15 -3.86 3.65
C LEU A 85 9.94 -2.95 4.60
N LEU A 86 11.00 -2.31 4.11
CA LEU A 86 11.82 -1.40 4.90
C LEU A 86 10.98 -0.25 5.47
N VAL A 87 10.17 0.40 4.63
CA VAL A 87 9.29 1.49 5.08
C VAL A 87 8.16 0.96 5.98
N GLY A 88 7.62 -0.22 5.70
CA GLY A 88 6.57 -0.84 6.51
C GLY A 88 7.02 -1.26 7.90
N LEU A 89 8.23 -1.81 8.02
CA LEU A 89 8.80 -2.29 9.29
C LEU A 89 9.50 -1.17 10.07
N PHE A 90 10.11 -0.20 9.39
CA PHE A 90 10.83 0.90 10.01
C PHE A 90 10.35 2.28 9.49
N PRO A 91 9.13 2.72 9.84
CA PRO A 91 8.55 3.94 9.30
C PRO A 91 9.09 5.23 9.92
N PHE A 92 9.61 5.17 11.16
CA PHE A 92 9.94 6.36 11.95
C PHE A 92 10.91 7.36 11.28
N PRO A 93 11.98 6.94 10.57
CA PRO A 93 12.86 7.89 9.88
C PRO A 93 12.11 8.69 8.81
N PHE A 94 11.23 8.02 8.05
CA PHE A 94 10.44 8.65 7.00
C PHE A 94 9.41 9.61 7.61
N LEU A 95 8.72 9.18 8.67
CA LEU A 95 7.77 10.02 9.39
C LEU A 95 8.43 11.25 9.98
N LYS A 96 9.66 11.15 10.49
CA LYS A 96 10.40 12.31 11.02
C LYS A 96 10.61 13.39 9.96
N VAL A 97 11.01 12.99 8.75
CA VAL A 97 11.20 13.91 7.62
C VAL A 97 9.88 14.56 7.19
N ILE A 98 8.81 13.77 7.12
CA ILE A 98 7.46 14.28 6.79
C ILE A 98 7.00 15.27 7.87
N ASN A 99 7.13 14.91 9.14
CA ASN A 99 6.67 15.73 10.27
C ASN A 99 7.38 17.09 10.33
N THR A 100 8.68 17.16 10.01
CA THR A 100 9.39 18.46 9.93
C THR A 100 8.80 19.39 8.88
N GLY A 101 8.30 18.87 7.76
CA GLY A 101 7.62 19.68 6.75
C GLY A 101 6.19 20.04 7.14
N VAL A 102 5.44 19.06 7.66
CA VAL A 102 4.03 19.24 8.05
C VAL A 102 3.89 20.22 9.23
N SER A 103 4.78 20.18 10.22
CA SER A 103 4.72 21.08 11.38
C SER A 103 4.87 22.55 10.97
N GLU A 104 5.76 22.84 10.03
CA GLU A 104 5.96 24.19 9.49
C GLU A 104 4.73 24.66 8.70
N LEU A 105 4.13 23.78 7.90
CA LEU A 105 2.89 24.10 7.18
C LEU A 105 1.74 24.37 8.14
N LEU A 106 1.53 23.51 9.13
CA LEU A 106 0.47 23.70 10.12
C LEU A 106 0.63 25.01 10.89
N ALA A 107 1.86 25.40 11.24
CA ALA A 107 2.13 26.67 11.93
C ALA A 107 1.79 27.92 11.09
N ARG A 108 1.70 27.79 9.75
CA ARG A 108 1.32 28.90 8.85
C ARG A 108 -0.18 28.99 8.61
N PHE A 109 -0.91 27.90 8.81
CA PHE A 109 -2.37 27.81 8.61
C PHE A 109 -3.16 27.80 9.92
N ALA A 110 -2.48 27.73 11.07
CA ALA A 110 -3.04 27.95 12.41
C ALA A 110 -2.96 29.43 12.78
#